data_AF-A0A2K5CPR8-F1
#
_entry.id   AF-A0A2K5CPR8-F1
#
_cell.length_a   1.000
_cell.length_b   1.000
_cell.length_c   1.000
_cell.angle_alpha   90.00
_cell.angle_beta   90.00
_cell.angle_gamma   90.00
#
_symmetry.space_group_name_H-M   'P 1'
#
loop_
_entity.id
_entity.type
_entity.pdbx_description
1 polymer ?
#
loop_
_entity_poly.entity_id
_entity_poly.type
_entity_poly.pdbx_seq_one_letter_code
_entity_poly.pdbx_strand_id
1 'polypeptide(L)'
;GKGDVSPGLRGSKPGKNVQLQENEIRGLQPILLELEAPLTICGDIHGGFLPESNYLFLGDYVDRGKQLLETICLLLAYKIKYPENFFLLRGNHECASINRICGFYDECKRRYNIKLWKTFTDCFNCLPIPAIVDEKIFCCHGGLSPDLQSMEQIRQIIGVSFTFGAEVVAKFLHKHDLDLICRAHPVVEDGYEFFAKRQLVTLFSAPNYYGEFDSADAMMSVDETLMCSFQILKPAEKKKPNATRPVTPPRVTSRLNPSIQKASNYRNNTVLYE
;
A
#
# COMPACT_ATOMS: atom_id res chain seq x y z
N GLY A 1 27.53 47.66 13.85
CA GLY A 1 27.34 46.27 13.41
C GLY A 1 27.43 45.34 14.61
N LYS A 2 26.30 44.83 15.07
CA LYS A 2 26.21 43.68 15.98
C LYS A 2 25.09 42.81 15.40
N GLY A 3 25.45 41.61 14.95
CA GLY A 3 24.52 40.64 14.39
C GLY A 3 23.81 39.87 15.50
N ASP A 4 22.49 39.75 15.37
CA ASP A 4 21.66 38.83 16.15
C ASP A 4 21.97 37.39 15.74
N VAL A 5 22.24 36.54 16.73
CA VAL A 5 22.35 35.08 16.59
C VAL A 5 21.17 34.47 17.32
N SER A 6 20.27 33.83 16.57
CA SER A 6 19.12 33.10 17.10
C SER A 6 19.58 31.92 17.99
N PRO A 7 18.96 31.68 19.16
CA PRO A 7 19.31 30.52 19.98
C PRO A 7 18.72 29.24 19.39
N GLY A 8 19.60 28.25 19.17
CA GLY A 8 19.23 26.94 18.63
C GLY A 8 18.34 26.13 19.56
N LEU A 9 17.37 25.42 18.97
CA LEU A 9 16.60 24.37 19.64
C LEU A 9 17.53 23.24 20.08
N ARG A 10 17.87 23.24 21.37
CA ARG A 10 18.53 22.12 22.04
C ARG A 10 17.64 21.76 23.24
N GLY A 11 16.98 20.60 23.19
CA GLY A 11 16.34 20.05 24.40
C GLY A 11 14.98 19.33 24.27
N SER A 12 14.55 18.86 23.09
CA SER A 12 13.37 17.97 23.05
C SER A 12 13.71 16.64 23.72
N LYS A 13 13.11 16.36 24.89
CA LYS A 13 13.23 15.06 25.56
C LYS A 13 12.88 13.95 24.56
N PRO A 14 13.61 12.82 24.52
CA PRO A 14 13.18 11.67 23.73
C PRO A 14 11.75 11.31 24.14
N GLY A 15 10.87 11.09 23.16
CA GLY A 15 9.51 10.63 23.43
C GLY A 15 9.55 9.41 24.35
N LYS A 16 8.67 9.36 25.35
CA LYS A 16 8.55 8.17 26.20
C LYS A 16 8.17 6.99 25.31
N ASN A 17 8.90 5.88 25.42
CA ASN A 17 8.45 4.61 24.85
C ASN A 17 7.13 4.24 25.52
N VAL A 18 6.04 4.27 24.76
CA VAL A 18 4.75 3.75 25.19
C VAL A 18 4.79 2.24 24.91
N GLN A 19 4.86 1.43 25.96
CA GLN A 19 4.58 -0.01 25.85
C GLN A 19 3.07 -0.17 25.95
N LEU A 20 2.40 -0.26 24.80
CA LEU A 20 1.01 -0.73 24.74
C LEU A 20 1.04 -2.26 24.75
N GLN A 21 0.21 -2.89 25.58
CA GLN A 21 0.03 -4.34 25.56
C GLN A 21 -0.78 -4.73 24.31
N GLU A 22 -0.56 -5.94 23.77
CA GLU A 22 -1.23 -6.44 22.56
C GLU A 22 -2.76 -6.32 22.67
N ASN A 23 -3.33 -6.54 23.86
CA ASN A 23 -4.76 -6.41 24.12
C ASN A 23 -5.26 -4.95 24.06
N GLU A 24 -4.42 -3.97 24.41
CA GLU A 24 -4.75 -2.54 24.33
C GLU A 24 -4.71 -2.05 22.88
N ILE A 25 -3.87 -2.66 22.02
CA ILE A 25 -3.79 -2.36 20.59
C ILE A 25 -4.96 -3.01 19.83
N ARG A 26 -5.28 -4.28 20.15
CA ARG A 26 -6.43 -5.01 19.57
C ARG A 26 -7.79 -4.41 19.94
N GLY A 27 -7.86 -3.63 21.02
CA GLY A 27 -9.08 -2.96 21.47
C GLY A 27 -9.37 -1.61 20.78
N LEU A 28 -8.47 -1.10 19.94
CA LEU A 28 -8.62 0.24 19.36
C LEU A 28 -9.62 0.29 18.19
N GLN A 29 -9.67 -0.74 17.35
CA GLN A 29 -10.62 -0.82 16.24
C GLN A 29 -11.06 -2.26 15.96
N PRO A 30 -12.30 -2.47 15.49
CA PRO A 30 -12.76 -3.79 15.07
C PRO A 30 -11.95 -4.30 13.86
N ILE A 31 -11.83 -5.62 13.75
CA ILE A 31 -11.13 -6.27 12.62
C ILE A 31 -11.80 -6.01 11.27
N LEU A 32 -13.13 -5.80 11.27
CA LEU A 32 -13.94 -5.31 10.17
C LEU A 32 -14.31 -3.87 10.51
N LEU A 33 -13.89 -2.91 9.67
CA LEU A 33 -14.26 -1.51 9.83
C LEU A 33 -15.61 -1.25 9.14
N GLU A 34 -16.45 -0.46 9.80
CA GLU A 34 -17.68 0.10 9.22
C GLU A 34 -17.47 1.61 9.14
N LEU A 35 -17.50 2.15 7.93
CA LEU A 35 -17.09 3.53 7.62
C LEU A 35 -18.20 4.24 6.85
N GLU A 36 -18.21 5.56 6.93
CA GLU A 36 -19.15 6.44 6.21
C GLU A 36 -18.39 7.33 5.24
N ALA A 37 -18.99 7.60 4.08
CA ALA A 37 -18.56 8.64 3.16
C ALA A 37 -18.79 10.04 3.78
N PRO A 38 -18.05 11.07 3.34
CA PRO A 38 -17.08 11.06 2.24
C PRO A 38 -15.71 10.54 2.67
N LEU A 39 -15.05 9.76 1.79
CA LEU A 39 -13.66 9.35 2.01
C LEU A 39 -12.91 9.05 0.71
N THR A 40 -11.58 9.05 0.81
CA THR A 40 -10.68 8.68 -0.28
C THR A 40 -10.06 7.32 0.00
N ILE A 41 -10.22 6.40 -0.95
CA ILE A 41 -9.66 5.05 -0.90
C ILE A 41 -8.37 5.01 -1.73
N CYS A 42 -7.30 4.50 -1.13
CA CYS A 42 -5.97 4.40 -1.74
C CYS A 42 -5.50 2.93 -1.78
N GLY A 43 -4.87 2.52 -2.88
CA GLY A 43 -4.19 1.23 -3.00
C GLY A 43 -2.78 1.25 -2.39
N ASP A 44 -1.87 0.46 -2.98
CA ASP A 44 -0.45 0.37 -2.61
C ASP A 44 0.25 1.74 -2.62
N ILE A 45 1.04 2.13 -1.62
CA ILE A 45 1.34 3.57 -1.39
C ILE A 45 2.63 4.10 -2.03
N HIS A 46 2.55 5.33 -2.57
CA HIS A 46 3.66 6.29 -2.70
C HIS A 46 3.29 7.76 -2.33
N GLY A 47 3.34 8.11 -1.04
CA GLY A 47 3.95 9.37 -0.56
C GLY A 47 3.27 10.75 -0.74
N GLY A 48 1.95 10.88 -0.92
CA GLY A 48 1.29 12.21 -0.92
C GLY A 48 -0.18 12.18 -0.48
N PHE A 49 -0.51 12.84 0.66
CA PHE A 49 -1.88 12.92 1.18
C PHE A 49 -2.19 14.33 1.71
N LEU A 50 -3.46 14.76 1.60
CA LEU A 50 -3.93 16.06 2.08
C LEU A 50 -4.59 15.89 3.45
N PRO A 51 -4.18 16.65 4.49
CA PRO A 51 -4.64 16.42 5.86
C PRO A 51 -6.12 16.74 6.14
N GLU A 52 -6.87 17.24 5.15
CA GLU A 52 -8.27 17.68 5.33
C GLU A 52 -9.31 16.62 4.88
N SER A 53 -8.88 15.50 4.30
CA SER A 53 -9.79 14.44 3.81
C SER A 53 -9.76 13.19 4.70
N ASN A 54 -10.87 12.43 4.69
CA ASN A 54 -10.91 11.08 5.26
C ASN A 54 -10.21 10.10 4.32
N TYR A 55 -9.43 9.16 4.86
CA TYR A 55 -8.67 8.18 4.07
C TYR A 55 -8.84 6.74 4.54
N LEU A 56 -8.99 5.83 3.58
CA LEU A 56 -8.89 4.39 3.77
C LEU A 56 -7.78 3.84 2.86
N PHE A 57 -6.77 3.20 3.46
CA PHE A 57 -5.69 2.55 2.72
C PHE A 57 -5.87 1.04 2.70
N LEU A 58 -5.72 0.45 1.52
CA LEU A 58 -6.04 -0.97 1.31
C LEU A 58 -4.92 -1.94 1.70
N GLY A 59 -3.68 -1.48 1.91
CA GLY A 59 -2.56 -2.33 2.36
C GLY A 59 -1.27 -2.07 1.58
N ASP A 60 -0.27 -2.92 1.79
CA ASP A 60 1.03 -2.93 1.12
C ASP A 60 1.79 -1.59 1.25
N TYR A 61 2.08 -1.24 2.50
CA TYR A 61 2.78 -0.03 2.90
C TYR A 61 4.30 -0.18 2.89
N VAL A 62 4.75 -1.42 2.99
CA VAL A 62 6.17 -1.79 3.08
C VAL A 62 6.60 -2.65 1.90
N ASP A 63 7.91 -2.91 1.84
CA ASP A 63 8.61 -3.64 0.78
C ASP A 63 8.67 -2.93 -0.59
N ARG A 64 9.59 -3.38 -1.45
CA ARG A 64 9.73 -2.95 -2.86
C ARG A 64 10.01 -1.45 -3.11
N GLY A 65 10.19 -0.65 -2.06
CA GLY A 65 10.54 0.77 -2.06
C GLY A 65 11.86 1.10 -1.34
N LYS A 66 12.23 2.39 -1.29
CA LYS A 66 13.51 2.87 -0.72
C LYS A 66 13.40 3.51 0.67
N GLN A 67 12.20 3.92 1.08
CA GLN A 67 11.94 4.71 2.30
C GLN A 67 10.75 4.12 3.06
N LEU A 68 10.80 2.80 3.31
CA LEU A 68 9.66 2.05 3.84
C LEU A 68 9.34 2.46 5.28
N LEU A 69 10.38 2.72 6.08
CA LEU A 69 10.22 3.17 7.47
C LEU A 69 9.57 4.55 7.55
N GLU A 70 9.93 5.48 6.68
CA GLU A 70 9.30 6.80 6.62
C GLU A 70 7.82 6.69 6.25
N THR A 71 7.50 5.88 5.23
CA THR A 71 6.11 5.66 4.79
C THR A 71 5.26 5.13 5.93
N ILE A 72 5.63 3.99 6.54
CA ILE A 72 4.80 3.39 7.58
C ILE A 72 4.74 4.25 8.85
N CYS A 73 5.84 4.91 9.25
CA CYS A 73 5.81 5.82 10.40
C CYS A 73 4.88 7.00 10.18
N LEU A 74 4.82 7.56 8.96
CA LEU A 74 3.91 8.66 8.64
C LEU A 74 2.45 8.22 8.72
N LEU A 75 2.12 7.05 8.15
CA LEU A 75 0.78 6.49 8.17
C LEU A 75 0.31 6.19 9.61
N LEU A 76 1.17 5.57 10.41
CA LEU A 76 0.88 5.30 11.82
C LEU A 76 0.75 6.60 12.63
N ALA A 77 1.56 7.62 12.34
CA ALA A 77 1.42 8.93 13.00
C ALA A 77 0.08 9.60 12.64
N TYR A 78 -0.36 9.51 11.39
CA TYR A 78 -1.69 9.99 11.00
C TYR A 78 -2.81 9.18 11.62
N LYS A 79 -2.67 7.86 11.71
CA LYS A 79 -3.64 7.01 12.41
C LYS A 79 -3.79 7.41 13.88
N ILE A 80 -2.69 7.70 14.55
CA ILE A 80 -2.71 8.15 15.95
C ILE A 80 -3.31 9.55 16.07
N LYS A 81 -3.00 10.45 15.13
CA LYS A 81 -3.46 11.84 15.17
C LYS A 81 -4.94 12.00 14.80
N TYR A 82 -5.43 11.18 13.87
CA TYR A 82 -6.77 11.25 13.30
C TYR A 82 -7.42 9.85 13.27
N PRO A 83 -7.67 9.23 14.44
CA PRO A 83 -8.12 7.84 14.53
C PRO A 83 -9.46 7.56 13.84
N GLU A 84 -10.33 8.58 13.75
CA GLU A 84 -11.68 8.49 13.14
C GLU A 84 -11.73 8.98 11.69
N ASN A 85 -10.61 9.43 11.12
CA ASN A 85 -10.55 9.96 9.74
C ASN A 85 -9.49 9.26 8.88
N PHE A 86 -8.63 8.45 9.50
CA PHE A 86 -7.51 7.80 8.83
C PHE A 86 -7.49 6.32 9.17
N PHE A 87 -7.67 5.47 8.16
CA PHE A 87 -7.87 4.03 8.30
C PHE A 87 -6.86 3.25 7.47
N LEU A 88 -6.30 2.19 8.06
CA LEU A 88 -5.27 1.35 7.47
C LEU A 88 -5.73 -0.10 7.51
N LEU A 89 -5.93 -0.72 6.34
CA LEU A 89 -6.17 -2.15 6.21
C LEU A 89 -4.85 -2.93 6.08
N ARG A 90 -4.88 -4.21 6.41
CA ARG A 90 -3.73 -5.08 6.32
C ARG A 90 -3.56 -5.61 4.89
N GLY A 91 -2.42 -5.32 4.27
CA GLY A 91 -1.98 -5.96 3.04
C GLY A 91 -1.21 -7.26 3.29
N ASN A 92 -0.82 -7.93 2.21
CA ASN A 92 -0.05 -9.17 2.31
C ASN A 92 1.42 -8.91 2.68
N HIS A 93 1.93 -7.70 2.41
CA HIS A 93 3.26 -7.26 2.84
C HIS A 93 3.32 -6.88 4.33
N GLU A 94 2.19 -6.63 4.98
CA GLU A 94 2.08 -6.47 6.44
C GLU A 94 2.06 -7.84 7.16
N CYS A 95 2.89 -8.79 6.71
CA CYS A 95 3.07 -10.11 7.29
C CYS A 95 4.55 -10.47 7.40
N ALA A 96 4.94 -11.07 8.53
CA ALA A 96 6.33 -11.40 8.83
C ALA A 96 6.98 -12.32 7.80
N SER A 97 6.24 -13.27 7.21
CA SER A 97 6.79 -14.20 6.21
C SER A 97 7.19 -13.48 4.92
N ILE A 98 6.37 -12.54 4.46
CA ILE A 98 6.57 -11.79 3.22
C ILE A 98 7.63 -10.70 3.41
N ASN A 99 7.44 -9.82 4.41
CA ASN A 99 8.35 -8.68 4.59
C ASN A 99 9.73 -9.04 5.14
N ARG A 100 9.92 -10.31 5.54
CA ARG A 100 11.23 -10.88 5.85
C ARG A 100 12.13 -11.02 4.63
N ILE A 101 11.54 -11.21 3.44
CA ILE A 101 12.24 -11.50 2.18
C ILE A 101 12.07 -10.38 1.13
N CYS A 102 11.09 -9.48 1.30
CA CYS A 102 10.76 -8.45 0.30
C CYS A 102 11.35 -7.05 0.57
N GLY A 103 12.14 -6.90 1.63
CA GLY A 103 13.03 -5.74 1.84
C GLY A 103 12.87 -5.00 3.18
N PHE A 104 11.70 -5.02 3.81
CA PHE A 104 11.44 -4.27 5.04
C PHE A 104 12.27 -4.73 6.23
N TYR A 105 12.44 -6.06 6.38
CA TYR A 105 13.34 -6.62 7.39
C TYR A 105 14.77 -6.10 7.22
N ASP A 106 15.27 -6.10 5.98
CA ASP A 106 16.63 -5.67 5.69
C ASP A 106 16.80 -4.17 5.93
N GLU A 107 15.78 -3.35 5.62
CA GLU A 107 15.80 -1.92 5.96
C GLU A 107 15.83 -1.69 7.48
N CYS A 108 14.95 -2.36 8.24
CA CYS A 108 14.93 -2.28 9.70
C CYS A 108 16.26 -2.69 10.31
N LYS A 109 16.82 -3.83 9.88
CA LYS A 109 18.09 -4.36 10.35
C LYS A 109 19.25 -3.42 10.03
N ARG A 110 19.28 -2.86 8.82
CA ARG A 110 20.36 -1.97 8.36
C ARG A 110 20.36 -0.62 9.06
N ARG A 111 19.18 -0.02 9.27
CA ARG A 111 19.06 1.34 9.82
C ARG A 111 18.94 1.36 11.34
N TYR A 112 18.39 0.31 11.93
CA TYR A 112 18.12 0.20 13.35
C TYR A 112 18.54 -1.18 13.86
N ASN A 113 17.59 -2.10 14.07
CA ASN A 113 17.86 -3.44 14.56
C ASN A 113 16.67 -4.37 14.29
N ILE A 114 16.89 -5.67 14.51
CA ILE A 114 15.87 -6.73 14.31
C ILE A 114 14.71 -6.58 15.30
N LYS A 115 14.94 -6.00 16.48
CA LYS A 115 13.88 -5.80 17.48
C LYS A 115 12.82 -4.81 16.96
N LEU A 116 13.23 -3.77 16.23
CA LEU A 116 12.31 -2.83 15.59
C LEU A 116 11.40 -3.54 14.58
N TRP A 117 11.97 -4.42 13.74
CA TRP A 117 11.17 -5.20 12.79
C TRP A 117 10.12 -6.07 13.50
N LYS A 118 10.49 -6.73 14.61
CA LYS A 118 9.52 -7.49 15.43
C LYS A 118 8.40 -6.61 15.96
N THR A 119 8.71 -5.40 16.43
CA THR A 119 7.70 -4.43 16.88
C THR A 119 6.74 -4.01 15.76
N PHE A 120 7.24 -3.82 14.53
CA PHE A 120 6.36 -3.57 13.39
C PHE A 120 5.49 -4.78 13.06
N THR A 121 6.04 -6.00 13.11
CA THR A 121 5.25 -7.23 12.93
C THR A 121 4.11 -7.33 13.94
N ASP A 122 4.37 -7.03 15.22
CA ASP A 122 3.32 -7.03 16.25
C ASP A 122 2.24 -5.98 15.95
N CYS A 123 2.65 -4.79 15.48
CA CYS A 123 1.72 -3.74 15.03
C CYS A 123 0.87 -4.18 13.83
N PHE A 124 1.50 -4.76 12.80
CA PHE A 124 0.83 -5.27 11.59
C PHE A 124 -0.16 -6.39 11.89
N ASN A 125 0.12 -7.22 12.90
CA ASN A 125 -0.78 -8.28 13.34
C ASN A 125 -2.10 -7.74 13.94
N CYS A 126 -2.16 -6.45 14.25
CA CYS A 126 -3.34 -5.80 14.80
C CYS A 126 -4.11 -4.96 13.76
N LEU A 127 -3.66 -4.89 12.50
CA LEU A 127 -4.36 -4.12 11.48
C LEU A 127 -5.70 -4.78 11.09
N PRO A 128 -6.78 -3.98 10.89
CA PRO A 128 -8.04 -4.44 10.30
C PRO A 128 -7.87 -5.12 8.94
N ILE A 129 -8.75 -6.05 8.60
CA ILE A 129 -8.65 -6.84 7.35
C ILE A 129 -9.56 -6.24 6.26
N PRO A 130 -10.90 -6.23 6.39
CA PRO A 130 -11.77 -5.50 5.48
C PRO A 130 -12.31 -4.19 6.09
N ALA A 131 -12.88 -3.37 5.22
CA ALA A 131 -13.83 -2.32 5.59
C ALA A 131 -15.10 -2.42 4.74
N ILE A 132 -16.20 -1.91 5.25
CA ILE A 132 -17.44 -1.66 4.50
C ILE A 132 -17.74 -0.17 4.60
N VAL A 133 -17.93 0.49 3.46
CA VAL A 133 -18.30 1.91 3.37
C VAL A 133 -19.79 2.01 3.05
N ASP A 134 -20.55 2.71 3.91
CA ASP A 134 -21.99 2.96 3.82
C ASP A 134 -22.80 1.70 3.48
N GLU A 135 -22.41 0.54 4.04
CA GLU A 135 -23.05 -0.76 3.79
C GLU A 135 -23.08 -1.20 2.32
N LYS A 136 -22.40 -0.50 1.40
CA LYS A 136 -22.49 -0.72 -0.05
C LYS A 136 -21.16 -1.02 -0.74
N ILE A 137 -20.03 -0.57 -0.20
CA ILE A 137 -18.71 -0.79 -0.81
C ILE A 137 -17.86 -1.65 0.11
N PHE A 138 -17.58 -2.90 -0.31
CA PHE A 138 -16.68 -3.79 0.41
C PHE A 138 -15.24 -3.55 -0.01
N CYS A 139 -14.37 -3.25 0.96
CA CYS A 139 -12.98 -2.89 0.76
C CYS A 139 -12.04 -3.94 1.38
N CYS A 140 -11.05 -4.39 0.63
CA CYS A 140 -9.99 -5.28 1.14
C CYS A 140 -8.70 -5.14 0.31
N HIS A 141 -7.58 -5.72 0.77
CA HIS A 141 -6.34 -5.70 -0.01
C HIS A 141 -6.41 -6.58 -1.26
N GLY A 142 -6.61 -7.89 -1.07
CA GLY A 142 -6.59 -8.88 -2.14
C GLY A 142 -7.96 -9.04 -2.82
N GLY A 143 -8.73 -10.03 -2.38
CA GLY A 143 -10.05 -10.27 -2.94
C GLY A 143 -10.82 -11.36 -2.22
N LEU A 144 -11.85 -11.90 -2.86
CA LEU A 144 -12.76 -12.88 -2.25
C LEU A 144 -12.09 -14.24 -2.08
N SER A 145 -12.30 -14.87 -0.92
CA SER A 145 -12.00 -16.29 -0.70
C SER A 145 -13.19 -17.15 -1.14
N PRO A 146 -12.98 -18.31 -1.79
CA PRO A 146 -14.07 -19.25 -2.12
C PRO A 146 -14.78 -19.79 -0.86
N ASP A 147 -14.09 -19.79 0.29
CA ASP A 147 -14.63 -20.23 1.58
C ASP A 147 -15.38 -19.12 2.33
N LEU A 148 -15.40 -17.90 1.77
CA LEU A 148 -16.09 -16.76 2.37
C LEU A 148 -17.59 -16.86 2.12
N GLN A 149 -18.31 -17.40 3.10
CA GLN A 149 -19.77 -17.57 3.09
C GLN A 149 -20.50 -16.55 3.97
N SER A 150 -19.83 -15.90 4.92
CA SER A 150 -20.39 -14.84 5.77
C SER A 150 -19.35 -13.79 6.12
N MET A 151 -19.79 -12.55 6.37
CA MET A 151 -18.90 -11.48 6.83
C MET A 151 -18.20 -11.82 8.15
N GLU A 152 -18.81 -12.66 8.99
CA GLU A 152 -18.23 -13.13 10.24
C GLU A 152 -16.98 -14.01 10.02
N GLN A 153 -16.89 -14.74 8.91
CA GLN A 153 -15.70 -15.51 8.57
C GLN A 153 -14.51 -14.61 8.20
N ILE A 154 -14.75 -13.37 7.75
CA ILE A 154 -13.66 -12.44 7.41
C ILE A 154 -12.83 -12.08 8.65
N ARG A 155 -13.42 -12.16 9.85
CA ARG A 155 -12.70 -12.01 11.12
C ARG A 155 -11.57 -13.06 11.31
N GLN A 156 -11.56 -14.12 10.49
CA GLN A 156 -10.59 -15.22 10.57
C GLN A 156 -9.73 -15.40 9.29
N ILE A 157 -9.93 -14.57 8.25
CA ILE A 157 -9.19 -14.73 6.98
C ILE A 157 -7.78 -14.13 7.07
N ILE A 158 -6.80 -14.93 6.66
CA ILE A 158 -5.39 -14.56 6.52
C ILE A 158 -5.21 -14.03 5.09
N GLY A 159 -4.59 -12.86 4.92
CA GLY A 159 -4.55 -12.05 3.69
C GLY A 159 -3.86 -12.67 2.46
N VAL A 160 -4.47 -13.71 1.89
CA VAL A 160 -4.08 -14.33 0.61
C VAL A 160 -5.18 -14.06 -0.42
N SER A 161 -4.80 -13.56 -1.60
CA SER A 161 -5.73 -13.33 -2.71
C SER A 161 -5.99 -14.62 -3.48
N PHE A 162 -7.25 -14.92 -3.78
CA PHE A 162 -7.64 -15.95 -4.73
C PHE A 162 -8.02 -15.33 -6.07
N THR A 163 -7.87 -16.08 -7.17
CA THR A 163 -8.46 -15.69 -8.45
C THR A 163 -9.92 -16.12 -8.49
N PHE A 164 -10.82 -15.21 -8.82
CA PHE A 164 -12.26 -15.49 -8.92
C PHE A 164 -12.85 -14.85 -10.18
N GLY A 165 -13.85 -15.52 -10.76
CA GLY A 165 -14.56 -15.03 -11.95
C GLY A 165 -15.60 -13.97 -11.62
N ALA A 166 -16.11 -13.29 -12.66
CA ALA A 166 -17.14 -12.26 -12.52
C ALA A 166 -18.43 -12.77 -11.86
N GLU A 167 -18.75 -14.06 -12.03
CA GLU A 167 -19.91 -14.68 -11.39
C GLU A 167 -19.79 -14.72 -9.87
N VAL A 168 -18.58 -14.95 -9.34
CA VAL A 168 -18.34 -14.96 -7.88
C VAL A 168 -18.54 -13.56 -7.31
N VAL A 169 -18.06 -12.53 -8.00
CA VAL A 169 -18.29 -11.12 -7.64
C VAL A 169 -19.79 -10.82 -7.57
N ALA A 170 -20.52 -11.12 -8.64
CA ALA A 170 -21.96 -10.84 -8.71
C ALA A 170 -22.75 -11.58 -7.61
N LYS A 171 -22.42 -12.86 -7.36
CA LYS A 171 -23.04 -13.66 -6.28
C LYS A 171 -22.74 -13.09 -4.89
N PHE A 172 -21.49 -12.70 -4.64
CA PHE A 172 -21.10 -12.13 -3.35
C PHE A 172 -21.84 -10.82 -3.08
N LEU A 173 -21.84 -9.90 -4.04
CA LEU A 173 -22.52 -8.62 -3.92
C LEU A 173 -24.02 -8.79 -3.69
N HIS A 174 -24.68 -9.62 -4.50
CA HIS A 174 -26.11 -9.91 -4.33
C HIS A 174 -26.42 -10.56 -2.98
N LYS A 175 -25.59 -11.50 -2.51
CA LYS A 175 -25.80 -12.20 -1.23
C LYS A 175 -25.69 -11.26 -0.03
N HIS A 176 -24.87 -10.21 -0.13
CA HIS A 176 -24.57 -9.30 0.97
C HIS A 176 -25.16 -7.90 0.80
N ASP A 177 -26.03 -7.70 -0.20
CA ASP A 177 -26.64 -6.41 -0.55
C ASP A 177 -25.63 -5.25 -0.76
N LEU A 178 -24.50 -5.59 -1.39
CA LEU A 178 -23.42 -4.66 -1.73
C LEU A 178 -23.47 -4.26 -3.21
N ASP A 179 -22.91 -3.10 -3.53
CA ASP A 179 -22.87 -2.56 -4.89
C ASP A 179 -21.49 -2.71 -5.55
N LEU A 180 -20.42 -2.66 -4.75
CA LEU A 180 -19.04 -2.61 -5.25
C LEU A 180 -18.05 -3.35 -4.35
N ILE A 181 -17.09 -4.03 -4.97
CA ILE A 181 -15.85 -4.47 -4.31
C ILE A 181 -14.73 -3.50 -4.71
N CYS A 182 -14.08 -2.87 -3.73
CA CYS A 182 -12.89 -2.06 -3.93
C CYS A 182 -11.68 -2.80 -3.37
N ARG A 183 -10.67 -3.08 -4.19
CA ARG A 183 -9.48 -3.81 -3.74
C ARG A 183 -8.18 -3.30 -4.34
N ALA A 184 -7.04 -3.74 -3.81
CA ALA A 184 -5.70 -3.37 -4.29
C ALA A 184 -4.96 -4.59 -4.87
N HIS A 185 -3.64 -4.69 -4.72
CA HIS A 185 -2.79 -5.86 -5.03
C HIS A 185 -2.19 -5.95 -6.46
N PRO A 186 -2.84 -6.43 -7.54
CA PRO A 186 -2.20 -6.43 -8.85
C PRO A 186 -2.02 -5.02 -9.40
N VAL A 187 -0.83 -4.81 -9.97
CA VAL A 187 -0.46 -3.63 -10.74
C VAL A 187 -1.42 -3.44 -11.91
N VAL A 188 -1.94 -2.22 -12.06
CA VAL A 188 -2.79 -1.81 -13.18
C VAL A 188 -2.21 -0.56 -13.84
N GLU A 189 -2.30 -0.47 -15.16
CA GLU A 189 -1.59 0.54 -15.97
C GLU A 189 -2.03 1.97 -15.63
N ASP A 190 -3.33 2.23 -15.61
CA ASP A 190 -3.91 3.56 -15.34
C ASP A 190 -4.11 3.84 -13.83
N GLY A 191 -3.53 3.01 -12.95
CA GLY A 191 -3.70 3.11 -11.50
C GLY A 191 -5.06 2.59 -10.99
N TYR A 192 -6.05 2.40 -11.85
CA TYR A 192 -7.29 1.70 -11.52
C TYR A 192 -7.80 0.83 -12.68
N GLU A 193 -8.55 -0.23 -12.37
CA GLU A 193 -9.18 -1.08 -13.38
C GLU A 193 -10.52 -1.64 -12.89
N PHE A 194 -11.56 -1.56 -13.72
CA PHE A 194 -12.85 -2.18 -13.44
C PHE A 194 -12.92 -3.62 -13.95
N PHE A 195 -13.58 -4.47 -13.17
CA PHE A 195 -13.89 -5.86 -13.51
C PHE A 195 -15.39 -6.13 -13.29
N ALA A 196 -15.89 -7.27 -13.81
CA ALA A 196 -17.25 -7.75 -13.60
C ALA A 196 -18.35 -6.70 -13.83
N LYS A 197 -18.35 -6.04 -15.01
CA LYS A 197 -19.31 -4.96 -15.34
C LYS A 197 -19.31 -3.81 -14.32
N ARG A 198 -18.11 -3.43 -13.83
CA ARG A 198 -17.87 -2.37 -12.84
C ARG A 198 -18.31 -2.70 -11.42
N GLN A 199 -18.60 -3.97 -11.12
CA GLN A 199 -18.92 -4.46 -9.78
C GLN A 199 -17.66 -4.68 -8.92
N LEU A 200 -16.47 -4.67 -9.52
CA LEU A 200 -15.20 -4.68 -8.81
C LEU A 200 -14.30 -3.60 -9.40
N VAL A 201 -13.60 -2.86 -8.54
CA VAL A 201 -12.53 -1.95 -8.90
C VAL A 201 -11.23 -2.35 -8.21
N THR A 202 -10.16 -2.35 -9.00
CA THR A 202 -8.77 -2.44 -8.54
C THR A 202 -8.21 -1.04 -8.44
N LEU A 203 -7.55 -0.71 -7.31
CA LEU A 203 -6.74 0.50 -7.15
C LEU A 203 -5.28 0.12 -6.97
N PHE A 204 -4.39 0.91 -7.55
CA PHE A 204 -2.96 0.79 -7.41
C PHE A 204 -2.35 2.18 -7.33
N SER A 205 -1.69 2.48 -6.23
CA SER A 205 -1.23 3.84 -5.90
C SER A 205 0.31 3.95 -5.87
N ALA A 206 0.99 3.10 -6.66
CA ALA A 206 2.44 3.05 -6.76
C ALA A 206 2.91 3.36 -8.20
N PRO A 207 3.18 4.63 -8.52
CA PRO A 207 3.68 5.00 -9.83
C PRO A 207 5.14 4.60 -9.96
N ASN A 208 5.55 4.13 -11.15
CA ASN A 208 6.93 3.67 -11.37
C ASN A 208 7.31 2.46 -10.49
N TYR A 209 6.37 1.52 -10.30
CA TYR A 209 6.60 0.28 -9.53
C TYR A 209 7.87 -0.44 -10.04
N TYR A 210 8.77 -0.81 -9.13
CA TYR A 210 10.13 -1.32 -9.41
C TYR A 210 11.07 -0.42 -10.22
N GLY A 211 10.65 0.78 -10.64
CA GLY A 211 11.38 1.53 -11.66
C GLY A 211 11.21 0.97 -13.07
N GLU A 212 10.30 0.00 -13.25
CA GLU A 212 10.12 -0.79 -14.47
C GLU A 212 8.76 -0.54 -15.14
N PHE A 213 7.73 -0.16 -14.38
CA PHE A 213 6.37 0.04 -14.90
C PHE A 213 5.99 1.52 -14.91
N ASP A 214 5.59 2.09 -16.05
CA ASP A 214 5.08 3.47 -16.12
C ASP A 214 3.63 3.59 -15.57
N SER A 215 3.30 2.87 -14.50
CA SER A 215 1.99 2.89 -13.85
C SER A 215 1.66 4.28 -13.31
N ALA A 216 0.39 4.68 -13.44
CA ALA A 216 -0.14 5.83 -12.73
C ALA A 216 -0.54 5.46 -11.29
N ASP A 217 -0.59 6.46 -10.41
CA ASP A 217 -1.20 6.34 -9.09
C ASP A 217 -2.65 6.78 -9.19
N ALA A 218 -3.60 5.95 -8.78
CA ALA A 218 -5.00 6.35 -8.68
C ALA A 218 -5.53 6.25 -7.25
N MET A 219 -6.30 7.25 -6.86
CA MET A 219 -7.11 7.26 -5.65
C MET A 219 -8.58 7.37 -6.03
N MET A 220 -9.45 6.65 -5.32
CA MET A 220 -10.90 6.72 -5.52
C MET A 220 -11.53 7.58 -4.43
N SER A 221 -12.16 8.69 -4.81
CA SER A 221 -12.98 9.50 -3.90
C SER A 221 -14.42 9.01 -3.95
N VAL A 222 -14.99 8.75 -2.78
CA VAL A 222 -16.40 8.40 -2.56
C VAL A 222 -17.05 9.57 -1.85
N ASP A 223 -18.06 10.17 -2.44
CA ASP A 223 -18.83 11.25 -1.81
C ASP A 223 -20.03 10.73 -1.00
N GLU A 224 -20.72 11.64 -0.30
CA GLU A 224 -21.90 11.35 0.53
C GLU A 224 -23.06 10.68 -0.24
N THR A 225 -23.05 10.72 -1.57
CA THR A 225 -24.05 10.07 -2.43
C THR A 225 -23.58 8.71 -2.98
N LEU A 226 -22.43 8.23 -2.49
CA LEU A 226 -21.69 7.07 -2.98
C LEU A 226 -21.21 7.20 -4.44
N MET A 227 -21.14 8.42 -4.96
CA MET A 227 -20.55 8.64 -6.27
C MET A 227 -19.03 8.44 -6.18
N CYS A 228 -18.54 7.46 -6.94
CA CYS A 228 -17.12 7.16 -7.05
C CYS A 228 -16.47 7.96 -8.18
N SER A 229 -15.42 8.72 -7.86
CA SER A 229 -14.58 9.44 -8.83
C SER A 229 -13.10 9.10 -8.62
N PHE A 230 -12.28 9.26 -9.65
CA PHE A 230 -10.87 8.85 -9.64
C PHE A 230 -9.95 10.05 -9.84
N GLN A 231 -8.94 10.17 -8.97
CA GLN A 231 -7.85 11.13 -9.11
C GLN A 231 -6.61 10.35 -9.55
N ILE A 232 -6.05 10.68 -10.72
CA ILE A 232 -4.92 9.96 -11.32
C ILE A 232 -3.69 10.86 -11.36
N LEU A 233 -2.61 10.42 -10.73
CA LEU A 233 -1.30 11.06 -10.77
C LEU A 233 -0.39 10.25 -11.72
N LYS A 234 -0.15 10.80 -12.91
CA LYS A 234 0.76 10.18 -13.88
C LYS A 234 2.23 10.47 -13.51
N PRO A 235 3.16 9.53 -13.77
CA PRO A 235 4.58 9.79 -13.61
C PRO A 235 5.03 10.99 -14.43
N ALA A 236 5.94 11.80 -13.88
CA ALA A 236 6.57 12.88 -14.64
C ALA A 236 7.43 12.28 -15.78
N GLU A 237 7.28 12.80 -17.01
CA GLU A 237 8.11 12.38 -18.15
C GLU A 237 9.60 12.52 -17.82
N LYS A 238 10.37 11.43 -18.02
CA LYS A 238 11.83 11.47 -17.91
C LYS A 238 12.37 12.38 -19.02
N LYS A 239 12.81 13.60 -18.69
CA LYS A 239 13.53 14.47 -19.64
C LYS A 239 14.71 13.70 -20.21
N LYS A 240 14.71 13.47 -21.54
CA LYS A 240 15.87 12.92 -22.25
C LYS A 240 17.09 13.77 -21.90
N PRO A 241 18.25 13.18 -21.55
CA PRO A 241 19.45 13.97 -21.33
C PRO A 241 19.75 14.75 -22.62
N ASN A 242 19.82 16.08 -22.51
CA ASN A 242 20.18 16.96 -23.62
C ASN A 242 21.48 16.47 -24.26
N ALA A 243 21.45 16.16 -25.55
CA ALA A 243 22.58 15.69 -26.36
C ALA A 243 23.64 16.77 -26.64
N THR A 244 23.80 17.76 -25.76
CA THR A 244 24.69 18.92 -25.96
C THR A 244 25.82 19.04 -24.92
N ARG A 245 26.07 18.02 -24.10
CA ARG A 245 27.30 17.98 -23.29
C ARG A 245 28.47 17.39 -24.10
N PRO A 246 29.64 18.06 -24.16
CA PRO A 246 30.81 17.51 -24.85
C PRO A 246 31.17 16.14 -24.29
N VAL A 247 31.30 15.15 -25.16
CA VAL A 247 31.69 13.78 -24.80
C VAL A 247 33.17 13.76 -24.46
N THR A 248 33.51 13.38 -23.22
CA THR A 248 34.89 13.03 -22.84
C THR A 248 35.30 11.76 -23.62
N PRO A 249 36.48 11.72 -24.27
CA PRO A 249 36.86 10.57 -25.08
C PRO A 249 36.92 9.27 -24.26
N PRO A 250 36.45 8.14 -24.79
CA PRO A 250 36.43 6.88 -24.05
C PRO A 250 37.85 6.34 -23.85
N ARG A 251 38.14 5.99 -22.59
CA ARG A 251 39.37 5.29 -22.19
C ARG A 251 39.29 3.84 -22.67
N VAL A 252 40.26 3.43 -23.49
CA VAL A 252 40.41 2.05 -23.96
C VAL A 252 40.66 1.14 -22.75
N THR A 253 39.75 0.20 -22.48
CA THR A 253 40.03 -0.96 -21.61
C THR A 253 39.61 -2.24 -22.30
N SER A 254 40.56 -3.17 -22.30
CA SER A 254 40.61 -4.46 -22.97
C SER A 254 39.50 -5.44 -22.59
N ARG A 255 38.94 -6.07 -23.62
CA ARG A 255 38.35 -7.42 -23.72
C ARG A 255 37.87 -8.08 -22.41
N LEU A 256 36.54 -8.23 -22.30
CA LEU A 256 35.89 -9.24 -21.46
C LEU A 256 35.00 -10.15 -22.33
N ASN A 257 34.98 -11.43 -21.95
CA ASN A 257 34.54 -12.61 -22.71
C ASN A 257 33.11 -12.57 -23.30
N PRO A 258 32.91 -13.17 -24.49
CA PRO A 258 31.59 -13.35 -25.10
C PRO A 258 30.91 -14.63 -24.58
N SER A 259 30.15 -14.51 -23.48
CA SER A 259 29.24 -15.59 -23.05
C SER A 259 28.04 -15.05 -22.28
N ILE A 260 27.34 -14.05 -22.84
CA ILE A 260 25.96 -13.73 -22.47
C ILE A 260 25.23 -13.36 -23.76
N GLN A 261 24.72 -14.38 -24.47
CA GLN A 261 23.68 -14.21 -25.48
C GLN A 261 22.41 -14.93 -24.98
N LYS A 262 21.32 -14.16 -24.98
CA LYS A 262 19.91 -14.57 -25.02
C LYS A 262 19.28 -15.21 -23.78
N ALA A 263 18.40 -14.44 -23.14
CA ALA A 263 17.12 -14.94 -22.63
C ALA A 263 16.07 -13.81 -22.69
N SER A 264 15.75 -13.35 -23.91
CA SER A 264 14.46 -12.70 -24.18
C SER A 264 13.41 -13.80 -24.26
N ASN A 265 12.68 -14.05 -23.16
CA ASN A 265 11.37 -14.69 -23.08
C ASN A 265 11.07 -15.05 -21.62
N TYR A 266 10.35 -14.18 -20.91
CA TYR A 266 9.57 -14.59 -19.74
C TYR A 266 8.16 -13.99 -19.88
N ARG A 267 7.34 -14.68 -20.68
CA ARG A 267 5.88 -14.66 -20.56
C ARG A 267 5.51 -15.69 -19.50
N ASN A 268 4.57 -15.33 -18.62
CA ASN A 268 3.80 -16.18 -17.71
C ASN A 268 4.62 -17.17 -16.86
N ASN A 269 4.93 -16.77 -15.62
CA ASN A 269 4.89 -17.65 -14.45
C ASN A 269 5.12 -16.82 -13.18
N THR A 270 4.04 -16.23 -12.65
CA THR A 270 4.02 -15.86 -11.22
C THR A 270 3.73 -17.16 -10.47
N VAL A 271 4.79 -17.79 -9.98
CA VAL A 271 4.71 -18.87 -9.01
C VAL A 271 4.32 -18.24 -7.68
N LEU A 272 3.08 -18.46 -7.24
CA LEU A 272 2.66 -18.24 -5.86
C LEU A 272 3.17 -19.44 -5.06
N TYR A 273 3.98 -19.19 -4.04
CA TYR A 273 4.46 -20.24 -3.14
C TYR A 273 3.28 -20.77 -2.32
N GLU A 274 3.23 -22.11 -2.18
CA GLU A 274 2.32 -22.89 -1.32
C GLU A 274 2.36 -22.47 0.15
#